data_AF-A0A1D7Y650-F1
#
_entry.id   AF-A0A1D7Y650-F1
#
_cell.length_a   1.000
_cell.length_b   1.000
_cell.length_c   1.000
_cell.angle_alpha   90.00
_cell.angle_beta   90.00
_cell.angle_gamma   90.00
#
_symmetry.space_group_name_H-M   'P 1'
#
loop_
_entity.id
_entity.type
_entity.pdbx_description
1 polymer ?
#
loop_
_entity_poly.entity_id
_entity_poly.type
_entity_poly.pdbx_seq_one_letter_code
_entity_poly.pdbx_strand_id
1 'polypeptide(L)'
;MSGLDRQRTTLAAKFEAILPHLDERQRRLLIGAEAQSLGHGGIKAVARAAGVREATVSAGVRELGSGEAPLGRVRRPGAGRKRVVDLNPAVREALLTLVEPDVRGDPMSPLRWTTKSTRKLAEQLTRQGHRISADTVGDLLREEGFSLQSNAKTLEGKQHPDRDAQFHYLNEQARDHQDGGAPVISVDTKKKELVGPFKNNGREWEPRGEPVRVDTHDFPDRVLGRAVPYGIYAVAANTGWVNVGTDHDTAAFAVESIRRWWNGAGRATYPTAGRLLITADAGGSNGYRTRTWKTELARFAAESGLTITVCHLPPGTSKWNRIEHRLFSHITMNWRGRPLTSQEVIVESIAATTTKTGLTVHAELDTNPYPTGIQVSDDEIASLPITRHRFHGDWNYTLRPQHPMDAATTDSTSDQAPAGRPPRLTRRSLQDPELTGMTRQQLSELIDALTPALEVQREQVLRTRRGHERLVAPGTGAKAKLTPADRILATVLHLRKLATMDLLGQLFGVTAMTISRAKQEVRPLLEAHGHHINASTARLRAPADVATFLAPDSTQIKVKTTS
;
A
#
# COMPACT_ATOMS: atom_id res chain seq x y z
N MET A 1 -48.66 -70.28 22.67
CA MET A 1 -48.63 -68.98 21.97
C MET A 1 -48.83 -69.24 20.50
N SER A 2 -49.79 -68.57 19.86
CA SER A 2 -49.95 -68.63 18.40
C SER A 2 -48.70 -68.11 17.71
N GLY A 3 -48.42 -68.52 16.47
CA GLY A 3 -47.27 -67.99 15.69
C GLY A 3 -47.27 -66.46 15.58
N LEU A 4 -48.48 -65.86 15.55
CA LEU A 4 -48.72 -64.41 15.55
C LEU A 4 -48.31 -63.72 16.85
N ASP A 5 -48.52 -64.35 18.01
CA ASP A 5 -48.12 -63.77 19.29
C ASP A 5 -46.60 -63.71 19.45
N ARG A 6 -45.89 -64.75 18.98
CA ARG A 6 -44.43 -64.77 19.03
C ARG A 6 -43.83 -63.70 18.13
N GLN A 7 -44.35 -63.54 16.91
CA GLN A 7 -43.94 -62.48 15.99
C GLN A 7 -44.20 -61.08 16.54
N ARG A 8 -45.35 -60.87 17.20
CA ARG A 8 -45.67 -59.59 17.84
C ARG A 8 -44.69 -59.23 18.94
N THR A 9 -44.32 -60.19 19.80
CA THR A 9 -43.34 -59.96 20.87
C THR A 9 -41.96 -59.60 20.32
N THR A 10 -41.54 -60.27 19.24
CA THR A 10 -40.26 -59.96 18.57
C THR A 10 -40.25 -58.55 17.96
N LEU A 11 -41.34 -58.14 17.31
CA LEU A 11 -41.46 -56.80 16.73
C LEU A 11 -41.48 -55.71 17.81
N ALA A 12 -42.20 -55.94 18.92
CA ALA A 12 -42.24 -55.00 20.02
C ALA A 12 -40.85 -54.76 20.62
N ALA A 13 -40.07 -55.82 20.88
CA ALA A 13 -38.70 -55.72 21.39
C ALA A 13 -37.77 -54.98 20.40
N LYS A 14 -37.91 -55.24 19.09
CA LYS A 14 -37.14 -54.56 18.05
C LYS A 14 -37.45 -53.05 18.00
N PHE A 15 -38.73 -52.69 18.10
CA PHE A 15 -39.17 -51.30 18.05
C PHE A 15 -38.78 -50.52 19.31
N GLU A 16 -38.87 -51.14 20.49
CA GLU A 16 -38.41 -50.53 21.73
C GLU A 16 -36.91 -50.19 21.69
N ALA A 17 -36.10 -51.09 21.13
CA ALA A 17 -34.65 -50.89 21.01
C ALA A 17 -34.27 -49.82 19.97
N ILE A 18 -34.92 -49.80 18.80
CA ILE A 18 -34.43 -49.01 17.65
C ILE A 18 -35.16 -47.67 17.49
N LEU A 19 -36.48 -47.61 17.75
CA LEU A 19 -37.24 -46.39 17.48
C LEU A 19 -36.68 -45.16 18.19
N PRO A 20 -36.24 -45.18 19.46
CA PRO A 20 -35.68 -44.01 20.14
C PRO A 20 -34.52 -43.33 19.39
N HIS A 21 -33.74 -44.09 18.62
CA HIS A 21 -32.57 -43.61 17.88
C HIS A 21 -32.88 -43.08 16.47
N LEU A 22 -34.13 -43.18 16.02
CA LEU A 22 -34.56 -42.80 14.68
C LEU A 22 -35.38 -41.50 14.69
N ASP A 23 -35.25 -40.70 13.64
CA ASP A 23 -36.13 -39.55 13.39
C ASP A 23 -37.56 -39.99 12.99
N GLU A 24 -38.51 -39.06 12.98
CA GLU A 24 -39.92 -39.36 12.73
C GLU A 24 -40.17 -40.06 11.38
N ARG A 25 -39.39 -39.73 10.35
CA ARG A 25 -39.51 -40.32 9.01
C ARG A 25 -38.89 -41.71 8.97
N GLN A 26 -37.69 -41.86 9.52
CA GLN A 26 -36.99 -43.14 9.65
C GLN A 26 -37.81 -44.18 10.42
N ARG A 27 -38.43 -43.77 11.54
CA ARG A 27 -39.36 -44.62 12.30
C ARG A 27 -40.51 -45.12 11.43
N ARG A 28 -41.11 -44.22 10.62
CA ARG A 28 -42.25 -44.51 9.75
C ARG A 28 -41.90 -45.47 8.61
N LEU A 29 -40.71 -45.34 8.02
CA LEU A 29 -40.21 -46.25 7.00
C LEU A 29 -39.92 -47.64 7.59
N LEU A 30 -39.28 -47.71 8.76
CA LEU A 30 -38.98 -48.98 9.42
C LEU A 30 -40.24 -49.79 9.71
N ILE A 31 -41.25 -49.17 10.34
CA ILE A 31 -42.52 -49.86 10.63
C ILE A 31 -43.30 -50.19 9.35
N GLY A 32 -43.18 -49.37 8.30
CA GLY A 32 -43.76 -49.67 6.99
C GLY A 32 -43.16 -50.91 6.34
N ALA A 33 -41.84 -51.08 6.45
CA ALA A 33 -41.11 -52.22 5.87
C ALA A 33 -41.47 -53.54 6.58
N GLU A 34 -41.61 -53.50 7.91
CA GLU A 34 -42.09 -54.65 8.69
C GLU A 34 -43.53 -55.02 8.32
N ALA A 35 -44.39 -54.02 8.07
CA ALA A 35 -45.77 -54.27 7.67
C ALA A 35 -45.88 -54.87 6.26
N GLN A 36 -45.02 -54.46 5.31
CA GLN A 36 -44.93 -55.11 3.98
C GLN A 36 -44.47 -56.56 4.07
N SER A 37 -43.46 -56.82 4.90
CA SER A 37 -42.88 -58.17 5.09
C SER A 37 -43.89 -59.17 5.66
N LEU A 38 -44.86 -58.71 6.45
CA LEU A 38 -45.89 -59.55 7.07
C LEU A 38 -47.12 -59.79 6.17
N GLY A 39 -47.28 -59.06 5.06
CA GLY A 39 -48.40 -59.21 4.15
C GLY A 39 -49.77 -58.88 4.76
N HIS A 40 -50.78 -59.75 4.53
CA HIS A 40 -52.16 -59.49 4.93
C HIS A 40 -52.30 -59.38 6.46
N GLY A 41 -52.81 -58.24 6.95
CA GLY A 41 -52.93 -57.93 8.39
C GLY A 41 -51.67 -57.34 9.03
N GLY A 42 -50.56 -57.22 8.28
CA GLY A 42 -49.27 -56.68 8.78
C GLY A 42 -49.37 -55.27 9.35
N ILE A 43 -50.17 -54.39 8.72
CA ILE A 43 -50.39 -53.00 9.20
C ILE A 43 -50.93 -52.98 10.64
N LYS A 44 -51.95 -53.80 10.92
CA LYS A 44 -52.60 -53.87 12.24
C LYS A 44 -51.68 -54.52 13.29
N ALA A 45 -50.92 -55.53 12.89
CA ALA A 45 -49.96 -56.20 13.77
C ALA A 45 -48.81 -55.26 14.18
N VAL A 46 -48.23 -54.55 13.21
CA VAL A 46 -47.13 -53.60 13.44
C VAL A 46 -47.59 -52.37 14.21
N ALA A 47 -48.77 -51.82 13.91
CA ALA A 47 -49.33 -50.69 14.65
C ALA A 47 -49.47 -50.99 16.15
N ARG A 48 -49.95 -52.20 16.47
CA ARG A 48 -50.06 -52.69 17.87
C ARG A 48 -48.70 -52.90 18.51
N ALA A 49 -47.72 -53.47 17.79
CA ALA A 49 -46.39 -53.72 18.33
C ALA A 49 -45.57 -52.43 18.55
N ALA A 50 -45.74 -51.42 17.69
CA ALA A 50 -45.03 -50.14 17.77
C ALA A 50 -45.77 -49.08 18.61
N GLY A 51 -47.01 -49.35 19.06
CA GLY A 51 -47.80 -48.38 19.82
C GLY A 51 -48.25 -47.16 19.02
N VAL A 52 -48.45 -47.30 17.71
CA VAL A 52 -48.82 -46.20 16.79
C VAL A 52 -50.16 -46.46 16.10
N ARG A 53 -50.72 -45.44 15.45
CA ARG A 53 -51.93 -45.59 14.65
C ARG A 53 -51.65 -46.39 13.36
N GLU A 54 -52.60 -47.22 12.94
CA GLU A 54 -52.54 -47.97 11.67
C GLU A 54 -52.29 -47.06 10.47
N ALA A 55 -52.85 -45.85 10.49
CA ALA A 55 -52.61 -44.82 9.47
C ALA A 55 -51.13 -44.43 9.32
N THR A 56 -50.36 -44.43 10.42
CA THR A 56 -48.93 -44.11 10.40
C THR A 56 -48.13 -45.22 9.71
N VAL A 57 -48.49 -46.48 9.97
CA VAL A 57 -47.89 -47.65 9.32
C VAL A 57 -48.24 -47.70 7.83
N SER A 58 -49.52 -47.47 7.49
CA SER A 58 -50.00 -47.37 6.11
C SER A 58 -49.30 -46.25 5.32
N ALA A 59 -49.06 -45.10 5.96
CA ALA A 59 -48.29 -44.02 5.36
C ALA A 59 -46.84 -44.45 5.05
N GLY A 60 -46.19 -45.19 5.94
CA GLY A 60 -44.86 -45.75 5.73
C GLY A 60 -44.80 -46.76 4.59
N VAL A 61 -45.78 -47.68 4.51
CA VAL A 61 -45.92 -48.66 3.41
C VAL A 61 -46.04 -47.95 2.05
N ARG A 62 -46.87 -46.91 1.98
CA ARG A 62 -47.05 -46.11 0.75
C ARG A 62 -45.79 -45.33 0.37
N GLU A 63 -45.08 -44.80 1.36
CA GLU A 63 -43.82 -44.06 1.13
C GLU A 63 -42.69 -44.97 0.65
N LEU A 64 -42.61 -46.21 1.15
CA LEU A 64 -41.69 -47.21 0.61
C LEU A 64 -42.06 -47.64 -0.81
N GLY A 65 -43.37 -47.72 -1.10
CA GLY A 65 -43.88 -48.06 -2.42
C GLY A 65 -43.76 -46.94 -3.47
N SER A 66 -43.43 -45.71 -3.09
CA SER A 66 -43.35 -44.60 -4.04
C SER A 66 -42.02 -44.53 -4.80
N GLY A 67 -41.01 -45.31 -4.41
CA GLY A 67 -39.70 -45.33 -5.08
C GLY A 67 -38.89 -44.04 -4.95
N GLU A 68 -39.28 -43.13 -4.06
CA GLU A 68 -38.57 -41.87 -3.81
C GLU A 68 -37.20 -42.14 -3.15
N ALA A 69 -36.12 -41.53 -3.69
CA ALA A 69 -34.78 -41.66 -3.13
C ALA A 69 -34.70 -41.11 -1.67
N PRO A 70 -33.75 -41.61 -0.85
CA PRO A 70 -33.56 -41.12 0.52
C PRO A 70 -33.31 -39.60 0.56
N LEU A 71 -34.27 -38.82 1.04
CA LEU A 71 -34.05 -37.39 1.34
C LEU A 71 -32.99 -37.26 2.44
N GLY A 72 -31.92 -36.50 2.19
CA GLY A 72 -30.90 -36.14 3.20
C GLY A 72 -31.40 -35.16 4.29
N ARG A 73 -32.72 -34.98 4.42
CA ARG A 73 -33.39 -34.14 5.42
C ARG A 73 -34.71 -34.77 5.86
N VAL A 74 -35.11 -34.50 7.09
CA VAL A 74 -36.34 -35.06 7.70
C VAL A 74 -37.62 -34.50 7.05
N ARG A 75 -37.61 -33.23 6.62
CA ARG A 75 -38.78 -32.53 6.07
C ARG A 75 -38.71 -32.38 4.56
N ARG A 76 -39.86 -32.45 3.89
CA ARG A 76 -40.00 -32.17 2.45
C ARG A 76 -39.68 -30.69 2.14
N PRO A 77 -39.19 -30.38 0.92
CA PRO A 77 -39.11 -28.99 0.47
C PRO A 77 -40.46 -28.29 0.65
N GLY A 78 -40.45 -27.11 1.28
CA GLY A 78 -41.68 -26.34 1.59
C GLY A 78 -42.35 -26.67 2.94
N ALA A 79 -41.90 -27.69 3.67
CA ALA A 79 -42.41 -28.00 5.00
C ALA A 79 -41.62 -27.23 6.09
N GLY A 80 -42.17 -26.09 6.53
CA GLY A 80 -41.58 -25.22 7.56
C GLY A 80 -42.45 -24.00 7.85
N ARG A 81 -42.02 -23.14 8.80
CA ARG A 81 -42.67 -21.86 9.07
C ARG A 81 -42.60 -21.00 7.81
N LYS A 82 -43.76 -20.55 7.30
CA LYS A 82 -43.83 -19.65 6.15
C LYS A 82 -43.03 -18.38 6.42
N ARG A 83 -42.37 -17.83 5.40
CA ARG A 83 -41.54 -16.64 5.59
C ARG A 83 -42.43 -15.46 5.94
N VAL A 84 -41.90 -14.51 6.71
CA VAL A 84 -42.65 -13.33 7.15
C VAL A 84 -43.17 -12.52 5.96
N VAL A 85 -42.42 -12.48 4.85
CA VAL A 85 -42.82 -11.82 3.60
C VAL A 85 -44.00 -12.54 2.92
N ASP A 86 -44.03 -13.88 2.98
CA ASP A 86 -45.13 -14.67 2.40
C ASP A 86 -46.43 -14.48 3.19
N LEU A 87 -46.32 -14.13 4.48
CA LEU A 87 -47.44 -13.88 5.38
C LEU A 87 -47.88 -12.41 5.39
N ASN A 88 -46.97 -11.48 5.10
CA ASN A 88 -47.24 -10.06 5.02
C ASN A 88 -46.37 -9.41 3.92
N PRO A 89 -46.87 -9.37 2.68
CA PRO A 89 -46.14 -8.83 1.53
C PRO A 89 -45.74 -7.35 1.71
N ALA A 90 -46.56 -6.57 2.43
CA ALA A 90 -46.34 -5.14 2.66
C ALA A 90 -45.13 -4.84 3.55
N VAL A 91 -44.57 -5.83 4.26
CA VAL A 91 -43.34 -5.66 5.07
C VAL A 91 -42.15 -5.27 4.20
N ARG A 92 -42.06 -5.83 2.98
CA ARG A 92 -40.93 -5.58 2.06
C ARG A 92 -40.98 -4.14 1.56
N GLU A 93 -42.15 -3.68 1.13
CA GLU A 93 -42.36 -2.30 0.69
C GLU A 93 -42.11 -1.30 1.84
N ALA A 94 -42.68 -1.54 3.03
CA ALA A 94 -42.46 -0.67 4.18
C ALA A 94 -40.98 -0.60 4.60
N LEU A 95 -40.24 -1.71 4.48
CA LEU A 95 -38.80 -1.74 4.74
C LEU A 95 -38.03 -0.91 3.71
N LEU A 96 -38.34 -1.03 2.41
CA LEU A 96 -37.71 -0.24 1.36
C LEU A 96 -37.99 1.25 1.53
N THR A 97 -39.22 1.66 1.86
CA THR A 97 -39.57 3.05 2.17
C THR A 97 -38.76 3.62 3.34
N LEU A 98 -38.42 2.80 4.35
CA LEU A 98 -37.58 3.25 5.47
C LEU A 98 -36.10 3.38 5.14
N VAL A 99 -35.67 2.82 4.01
CA VAL A 99 -34.29 2.69 3.55
C VAL A 99 -33.99 3.60 2.34
N GLU A 100 -35.01 3.96 1.56
CA GLU A 100 -34.92 4.93 0.46
C GLU A 100 -34.99 6.38 0.99
N PRO A 101 -34.13 7.30 0.49
CA PRO A 101 -34.14 8.69 0.94
C PRO A 101 -35.35 9.46 0.39
N ASP A 102 -36.11 10.10 1.29
CA ASP A 102 -36.98 11.23 0.94
C ASP A 102 -36.09 12.34 0.36
N VAL A 103 -36.02 12.45 -0.97
CA VAL A 103 -35.90 13.67 -1.81
C VAL A 103 -35.22 13.36 -3.17
N ARG A 104 -36.04 13.52 -4.22
CA ARG A 104 -35.75 13.84 -5.65
C ARG A 104 -35.17 12.76 -6.57
N GLY A 105 -36.08 11.98 -7.14
CA GLY A 105 -36.38 12.09 -8.58
C GLY A 105 -35.46 11.37 -9.56
N ASP A 106 -35.35 10.05 -9.45
CA ASP A 106 -35.13 9.14 -10.59
C ASP A 106 -35.41 7.69 -10.14
N PRO A 107 -36.39 6.97 -10.73
CA PRO A 107 -36.65 5.55 -10.44
C PRO A 107 -35.47 4.61 -10.74
N MET A 108 -34.41 5.08 -11.40
CA MET A 108 -33.26 4.27 -11.84
C MET A 108 -31.92 4.57 -11.12
N SER A 109 -31.92 5.30 -10.00
CA SER A 109 -30.66 5.65 -9.32
C SER A 109 -30.07 4.51 -8.44
N PRO A 110 -28.80 4.11 -8.61
CA PRO A 110 -28.22 2.90 -7.99
C PRO A 110 -27.70 3.08 -6.54
N LEU A 111 -27.90 4.24 -5.90
CA LEU A 111 -27.33 4.53 -4.58
C LEU A 111 -28.41 4.66 -3.50
N ARG A 112 -28.83 3.51 -2.98
CA ARG A 112 -29.74 3.39 -1.81
C ARG A 112 -28.89 3.21 -0.54
N TRP A 113 -28.96 4.13 0.41
CA TRP A 113 -28.22 4.03 1.68
C TRP A 113 -29.06 4.45 2.88
N THR A 114 -28.94 3.72 3.99
CA THR A 114 -29.59 4.04 5.27
C THR A 114 -28.58 4.07 6.40
N THR A 115 -28.68 5.06 7.29
CA THR A 115 -27.86 5.16 8.52
C THR A 115 -28.49 4.44 9.71
N LYS A 116 -29.67 3.82 9.53
CA LYS A 116 -30.41 3.14 10.60
C LYS A 116 -29.93 1.69 10.75
N SER A 117 -29.73 1.25 11.99
CA SER A 117 -29.42 -0.16 12.29
C SER A 117 -30.64 -1.06 12.04
N THR A 118 -30.40 -2.36 11.80
CA THR A 118 -31.46 -3.37 11.62
C THR A 118 -32.44 -3.43 12.79
N ARG A 119 -31.96 -3.17 14.03
CA ARG A 119 -32.82 -3.03 15.22
C ARG A 119 -33.75 -1.83 15.14
N LYS A 120 -33.23 -0.67 14.74
CA LYS A 120 -34.02 0.56 14.61
C LYS A 120 -35.04 0.46 13.48
N LEU A 121 -34.68 -0.22 12.38
CA LEU A 121 -35.61 -0.55 11.29
C LEU A 121 -36.71 -1.52 11.76
N ALA A 122 -36.37 -2.57 12.51
CA ALA A 122 -37.35 -3.50 13.07
C ALA A 122 -38.32 -2.82 14.05
N GLU A 123 -37.83 -1.90 14.89
CA GLU A 123 -38.68 -1.10 15.79
C GLU A 123 -39.61 -0.15 15.03
N GLN A 124 -39.17 0.43 13.91
CA GLN A 124 -40.00 1.30 13.08
C GLN A 124 -41.06 0.50 12.32
N LEU A 125 -40.69 -0.64 11.73
CA LEU A 125 -41.64 -1.56 11.08
C LEU A 125 -42.66 -2.10 12.09
N THR A 126 -42.22 -2.46 13.29
CA THR A 126 -43.12 -2.92 14.35
C THR A 126 -44.10 -1.81 14.77
N ARG A 127 -43.66 -0.54 14.82
CA ARG A 127 -44.54 0.62 15.04
C ARG A 127 -45.53 0.86 13.90
N GLN A 128 -45.17 0.53 12.66
CA GLN A 128 -46.05 0.58 11.49
C GLN A 128 -46.99 -0.64 11.37
N GLY A 129 -47.03 -1.52 12.38
CA GLY A 129 -47.90 -2.69 12.40
C GLY A 129 -47.28 -3.98 11.87
N HIS A 130 -46.02 -3.94 11.44
CA HIS A 130 -45.27 -5.08 10.92
C HIS A 130 -44.36 -5.68 12.00
N ARG A 131 -44.86 -6.63 12.81
CA ARG A 131 -44.04 -7.30 13.82
C ARG A 131 -42.92 -8.13 13.18
N ILE A 132 -41.69 -7.65 13.30
CA ILE A 132 -40.50 -8.27 12.69
C ILE A 132 -39.28 -8.16 13.61
N SER A 133 -38.38 -9.16 13.56
CA SER A 133 -37.11 -9.12 14.29
C SER A 133 -36.00 -8.46 13.46
N ALA A 134 -34.97 -7.94 14.14
CA ALA A 134 -33.80 -7.35 13.49
C ALA A 134 -33.06 -8.33 12.55
N ASP A 135 -33.06 -9.63 12.89
CA ASP A 135 -32.43 -10.66 12.05
C ASP A 135 -33.20 -10.87 10.75
N THR A 136 -34.54 -10.90 10.83
CA THR A 136 -35.41 -10.99 9.64
C THR A 136 -35.26 -9.75 8.77
N VAL A 137 -35.13 -8.55 9.36
CA VAL A 137 -34.82 -7.32 8.60
C VAL A 137 -33.46 -7.44 7.90
N GLY A 138 -32.44 -7.99 8.57
CA GLY A 138 -31.11 -8.20 7.98
C GLY A 138 -31.12 -9.19 6.82
N ASP A 139 -31.91 -10.25 6.89
CA ASP A 139 -32.11 -11.21 5.79
C ASP A 139 -32.81 -10.55 4.60
N LEU A 140 -33.86 -9.75 4.84
CA LEU A 140 -34.59 -9.03 3.79
C LEU A 140 -33.73 -7.98 3.09
N LEU A 141 -32.93 -7.23 3.83
CA LEU A 141 -31.97 -6.29 3.26
C LEU A 141 -30.96 -7.00 2.35
N ARG A 142 -30.45 -8.18 2.75
CA ARG A 142 -29.53 -8.97 1.93
C ARG A 142 -30.17 -9.49 0.64
N GLU A 143 -31.44 -9.90 0.69
CA GLU A 143 -32.20 -10.30 -0.50
C GLU A 143 -32.43 -9.15 -1.48
N GLU A 144 -32.60 -7.94 -0.96
CA GLU A 144 -32.73 -6.70 -1.74
C GLU A 144 -31.38 -6.13 -2.19
N GLY A 145 -30.28 -6.88 -2.01
CA GLY A 145 -28.94 -6.49 -2.45
C GLY A 145 -28.22 -5.49 -1.54
N PHE A 146 -28.79 -5.14 -0.38
CA PHE A 146 -28.13 -4.33 0.62
C PHE A 146 -27.10 -5.15 1.40
N SER A 147 -25.96 -4.53 1.69
CA SER A 147 -24.92 -5.10 2.53
C SER A 147 -24.41 -4.04 3.50
N LEU A 148 -23.85 -4.48 4.63
CA LEU A 148 -23.20 -3.58 5.58
C LEU A 148 -21.92 -3.03 4.94
N GLN A 149 -22.01 -1.79 4.46
CA GLN A 149 -20.87 -1.06 3.90
C GLN A 149 -20.30 -0.13 4.96
N SER A 150 -19.00 -0.26 5.25
CA SER A 150 -18.27 0.78 5.98
C SER A 150 -18.00 1.96 5.07
N ASN A 151 -17.86 3.18 5.61
CA ASN A 151 -17.38 4.33 4.83
C ASN A 151 -16.06 3.96 4.13
N ALA A 152 -16.10 3.82 2.81
CA ALA A 152 -14.91 3.67 2.00
C ALA A 152 -14.31 5.08 1.80
N LYS A 153 -13.05 5.28 2.20
CA LYS A 153 -12.30 6.48 1.86
C LYS A 153 -11.93 6.40 0.37
N THR A 154 -12.87 6.69 -0.51
CA THR A 154 -12.70 6.64 -1.99
C THR A 154 -12.50 8.00 -2.64
N LEU A 155 -12.68 9.10 -1.90
CA LEU A 155 -12.31 10.44 -2.34
C LEU A 155 -10.81 10.66 -2.13
N GLU A 156 -9.98 9.91 -2.85
CA GLU A 156 -8.57 10.27 -3.06
C GLU A 156 -8.51 11.35 -4.15
N GLY A 157 -7.67 12.37 -3.94
CA GLY A 157 -7.43 13.43 -4.94
C GLY A 157 -7.02 12.87 -6.31
N LYS A 158 -7.12 13.70 -7.35
CA LYS A 158 -6.87 13.38 -8.78
C LYS A 158 -5.89 12.20 -8.94
N GLN A 159 -6.37 11.10 -9.53
CA GLN A 159 -5.56 9.91 -9.86
C GLN A 159 -4.21 10.36 -10.44
N HIS A 160 -3.11 10.00 -9.77
CA HIS A 160 -1.79 10.24 -10.31
C HIS A 160 -1.64 9.37 -11.58
N PRO A 161 -1.28 9.95 -12.74
CA PRO A 161 -1.25 9.24 -14.02
C PRO A 161 -0.34 8.00 -13.98
N ASP A 162 0.71 8.03 -13.16
CA ASP A 162 1.68 6.93 -13.06
C ASP A 162 1.43 5.95 -11.90
N ARG A 163 0.24 5.99 -11.26
CA ARG A 163 -0.05 5.16 -10.08
C ARG A 163 0.17 3.67 -10.35
N ASP A 164 -0.41 3.15 -11.44
CA ASP A 164 -0.37 1.73 -11.74
C ASP A 164 1.05 1.31 -12.16
N ALA A 165 1.77 2.16 -12.89
CA ALA A 165 3.17 1.95 -13.24
C ALA A 165 4.08 1.87 -11.99
N GLN A 166 3.81 2.69 -10.96
CA GLN A 166 4.53 2.62 -9.68
C GLN A 166 4.26 1.32 -8.91
N PHE A 167 3.03 0.80 -8.94
CA PHE A 167 2.74 -0.51 -8.36
C PHE A 167 3.45 -1.65 -9.09
N HIS A 168 3.49 -1.61 -10.43
CA HIS A 168 4.26 -2.58 -11.21
C HIS A 168 5.75 -2.53 -10.84
N TYR A 169 6.33 -1.33 -10.81
CA TYR A 169 7.72 -1.14 -10.43
C TYR A 169 8.05 -1.68 -9.04
N LEU A 170 7.21 -1.37 -8.04
CA LEU A 170 7.37 -1.85 -6.67
C LEU A 170 7.30 -3.39 -6.59
N ASN A 171 6.35 -4.00 -7.32
CA ASN A 171 6.24 -5.45 -7.37
C ASN A 171 7.45 -6.11 -8.04
N GLU A 172 8.01 -5.52 -9.10
CA GLU A 172 9.24 -6.01 -9.73
C GLU A 172 10.43 -5.94 -8.78
N GLN A 173 10.61 -4.82 -8.07
CA GLN A 173 11.65 -4.68 -7.05
C GLN A 173 11.48 -5.69 -5.91
N ALA A 174 10.25 -5.90 -5.45
CA ALA A 174 9.96 -6.86 -4.39
C ALA A 174 10.27 -8.29 -4.82
N ARG A 175 9.89 -8.69 -6.04
CA ARG A 175 10.22 -10.00 -6.60
C ARG A 175 11.72 -10.20 -6.70
N ASP A 176 12.45 -9.26 -7.29
CA ASP A 176 13.91 -9.33 -7.40
C ASP A 176 14.57 -9.53 -6.02
N HIS A 177 14.17 -8.75 -5.02
CA HIS A 177 14.72 -8.90 -3.66
C HIS A 177 14.39 -10.28 -3.06
N GLN A 178 13.14 -10.73 -3.19
CA GLN A 178 12.71 -12.04 -2.68
C GLN A 178 13.42 -13.21 -3.36
N ASP A 179 13.57 -13.16 -4.69
CA ASP A 179 14.26 -14.18 -5.48
C ASP A 179 15.76 -14.26 -5.09
N GLY A 180 16.34 -13.14 -4.69
CA GLY A 180 17.70 -13.07 -4.12
C GLY A 180 17.79 -13.39 -2.62
N GLY A 181 16.72 -13.84 -1.97
CA GLY A 181 16.68 -14.14 -0.54
C GLY A 181 16.83 -12.91 0.37
N ALA A 182 16.65 -11.70 -0.17
CA ALA A 182 16.77 -10.45 0.56
C ALA A 182 15.43 -10.06 1.22
N PRO A 183 15.47 -9.39 2.39
CA PRO A 183 14.28 -8.91 3.06
C PRO A 183 13.54 -7.85 2.25
N VAL A 184 12.21 -7.98 2.22
CA VAL A 184 11.27 -6.95 1.78
C VAL A 184 10.37 -6.59 2.94
N ILE A 185 10.44 -5.34 3.38
CA ILE A 185 9.63 -4.83 4.49
C ILE A 185 8.69 -3.72 4.04
N SER A 186 7.50 -3.72 4.63
CA SER A 186 6.50 -2.67 4.49
C SER A 186 6.41 -1.94 5.83
N VAL A 187 6.58 -0.62 5.80
CA VAL A 187 6.70 0.21 7.01
C VAL A 187 5.69 1.33 7.00
N ASP A 188 5.15 1.65 8.17
CA ASP A 188 4.27 2.79 8.37
C ASP A 188 4.06 3.10 9.86
N THR A 189 3.61 4.32 10.18
CA THR A 189 3.21 4.69 11.55
C THR A 189 1.71 4.49 11.72
N LYS A 190 1.31 3.69 12.71
CA LYS A 190 -0.09 3.58 13.11
C LYS A 190 -0.55 4.90 13.75
N LYS A 191 -1.86 5.18 13.66
CA LYS A 191 -2.48 6.29 14.40
C LYS A 191 -1.99 6.32 15.86
N LYS A 192 -1.59 7.52 16.32
CA LYS A 192 -1.20 7.75 17.72
C LYS A 192 -2.36 7.38 18.65
N GLU A 193 -2.08 6.53 19.62
CA GLU A 193 -3.07 6.06 20.58
C GLU A 193 -2.95 6.84 21.89
N LEU A 194 -4.09 7.14 22.50
CA LEU A 194 -4.15 7.75 23.83
C LEU A 194 -3.99 6.65 24.87
N VAL A 195 -3.03 6.81 25.77
CA VAL A 195 -2.79 5.88 26.87
C VAL A 195 -3.69 6.27 28.03
N GLY A 196 -4.58 5.38 28.44
CA GLY A 196 -5.55 5.61 29.51
C GLY A 196 -6.82 4.78 29.33
N PRO A 197 -7.76 4.84 30.28
CA PRO A 197 -9.01 4.09 30.23
C PRO A 197 -9.99 4.71 29.23
N PHE A 198 -9.58 4.92 27.98
CA PHE A 198 -10.43 5.52 26.94
C PHE A 198 -11.27 4.48 26.22
N LYS A 199 -12.38 4.94 25.63
CA LYS A 199 -13.30 4.08 24.91
C LYS A 199 -12.70 3.58 23.60
N ASN A 200 -12.37 2.29 23.55
CA ASN A 200 -12.06 1.59 22.31
C ASN A 200 -13.32 0.95 21.70
N ASN A 201 -13.49 1.09 20.38
CA ASN A 201 -14.62 0.50 19.67
C ASN A 201 -14.49 -1.02 19.61
N GLY A 202 -15.46 -1.74 20.17
CA GLY A 202 -15.47 -3.20 20.21
C GLY A 202 -16.38 -3.72 21.33
N ARG A 203 -16.51 -5.03 21.46
CA ARG A 203 -17.19 -5.70 22.58
C ARG A 203 -16.41 -6.97 22.89
N GLU A 204 -16.05 -7.13 24.16
CA GLU A 204 -15.50 -8.39 24.67
C GLU A 204 -16.50 -9.07 25.60
N TRP A 205 -16.30 -10.37 25.83
CA TRP A 205 -17.09 -11.13 26.78
C TRP A 205 -16.59 -10.85 28.19
N GLU A 206 -17.41 -10.19 28.99
CA GLU A 206 -17.17 -9.90 30.40
C GLU A 206 -18.26 -10.55 31.26
N PRO A 207 -17.98 -10.84 32.55
CA PRO A 207 -18.99 -11.26 33.51
C PRO A 207 -20.21 -10.33 33.47
N ARG A 208 -21.41 -10.94 33.53
CA ARG A 208 -22.66 -10.21 33.37
C ARG A 208 -22.82 -9.17 34.47
N GLY A 209 -22.87 -7.90 34.10
CA GLY A 209 -23.06 -6.78 35.03
C GLY A 209 -21.78 -6.03 35.40
N GLU A 210 -20.63 -6.45 34.90
CA GLU A 210 -19.33 -5.85 35.20
C GLU A 210 -18.64 -5.31 33.93
N PRO A 211 -19.22 -4.33 33.21
CA PRO A 211 -18.54 -3.73 32.07
C PRO A 211 -17.31 -2.94 32.54
N VAL A 212 -16.21 -3.05 31.78
CA VAL A 212 -15.01 -2.25 32.02
C VAL A 212 -15.36 -0.77 31.88
N ARG A 213 -15.12 0.01 32.94
CA ARG A 213 -15.40 1.45 32.98
C ARG A 213 -14.31 2.20 32.24
N VAL A 214 -14.72 3.10 31.35
CA VAL A 214 -13.84 3.97 30.56
C VAL A 214 -14.21 5.42 30.81
N ASP A 215 -13.23 6.32 30.75
CA ASP A 215 -13.42 7.74 30.97
C ASP A 215 -14.28 8.36 29.86
N THR A 216 -15.17 9.26 30.26
CA THR A 216 -16.13 9.94 29.36
C THR A 216 -15.46 10.99 28.46
N HIS A 217 -14.22 11.39 28.76
CA HIS A 217 -13.52 12.48 28.07
C HIS A 217 -12.12 12.05 27.63
N ASP A 218 -11.82 12.18 26.33
CA ASP A 218 -10.52 11.83 25.72
C ASP A 218 -9.46 12.95 25.92
N PHE A 219 -9.18 13.36 27.16
CA PHE A 219 -8.08 14.27 27.43
C PHE A 219 -6.79 13.48 27.68
N PRO A 220 -5.69 13.75 26.94
CA PRO A 220 -4.42 13.07 27.20
C PRO A 220 -4.00 13.33 28.65
N ASP A 221 -3.84 12.27 29.43
CA ASP A 221 -3.21 12.39 30.75
C ASP A 221 -1.77 12.88 30.54
N ARG A 222 -1.42 13.97 31.23
CA ARG A 222 -0.07 14.58 31.14
C ARG A 222 1.02 13.63 31.64
N VAL A 223 0.67 12.59 32.39
CA VAL A 223 1.60 11.62 32.99
C VAL A 223 1.77 10.38 32.12
N LEU A 224 0.71 9.85 31.49
CA LEU A 224 0.75 8.61 30.69
C LEU A 224 1.14 8.84 29.21
N GLY A 225 0.95 10.07 28.70
CA GLY A 225 1.40 10.47 27.37
C GLY A 225 0.62 9.84 26.21
N ARG A 226 1.27 9.74 25.05
CA ARG A 226 0.74 9.10 23.84
C ARG A 226 1.66 7.97 23.43
N ALA A 227 1.08 6.88 22.92
CA ALA A 227 1.84 5.81 22.30
C ALA A 227 1.82 5.99 20.78
N VAL A 228 2.99 5.87 20.15
CA VAL A 228 3.17 5.95 18.70
C VAL A 228 3.67 4.59 18.19
N PRO A 229 2.78 3.69 17.76
CA PRO A 229 3.19 2.40 17.22
C PRO A 229 3.73 2.56 15.79
N TYR A 230 5.02 2.33 15.60
CA TYR A 230 5.65 2.24 14.27
C TYR A 230 5.81 0.78 13.88
N GLY A 231 5.22 0.39 12.76
CA GLY A 231 5.19 -1.00 12.33
C GLY A 231 6.18 -1.30 11.21
N ILE A 232 6.73 -2.52 11.25
CA ILE A 232 7.52 -3.15 10.20
C ILE A 232 6.89 -4.51 9.91
N TYR A 233 6.44 -4.72 8.68
CA TYR A 233 5.92 -6.00 8.21
C TYR A 233 6.88 -6.64 7.21
N ALA A 234 7.51 -7.75 7.60
CA ALA A 234 8.38 -8.52 6.73
C ALA A 234 7.54 -9.44 5.84
N VAL A 235 7.50 -9.12 4.54
CA VAL A 235 6.52 -9.68 3.60
C VAL A 235 6.72 -11.18 3.37
N ALA A 236 7.97 -11.63 3.23
CA ALA A 236 8.28 -13.04 2.96
C ALA A 236 8.11 -13.92 4.20
N ALA A 237 8.60 -13.45 5.35
CA ALA A 237 8.51 -14.16 6.63
C ALA A 237 7.09 -14.14 7.23
N ASN A 238 6.21 -13.24 6.74
CA ASN A 238 4.90 -12.97 7.33
C ASN A 238 4.98 -12.66 8.83
N THR A 239 5.96 -11.84 9.23
CA THR A 239 6.17 -11.41 10.62
C THR A 239 6.02 -9.90 10.76
N GLY A 240 5.48 -9.47 11.89
CA GLY A 240 5.36 -8.07 12.28
C GLY A 240 6.32 -7.72 13.41
N TRP A 241 6.87 -6.51 13.36
CA TRP A 241 7.57 -5.87 14.46
C TRP A 241 6.95 -4.50 14.68
N VAL A 242 6.66 -4.14 15.93
CA VAL A 242 6.10 -2.84 16.25
C VAL A 242 6.91 -2.20 17.37
N ASN A 243 7.53 -1.08 17.04
CA ASN A 243 8.18 -0.23 18.01
C ASN A 243 7.17 0.77 18.57
N VAL A 244 6.92 0.77 19.87
CA VAL A 244 5.95 1.65 20.51
C VAL A 244 6.69 2.84 21.13
N GLY A 245 6.73 3.96 20.40
CA GLY A 245 7.41 5.18 20.84
C GLY A 245 6.56 5.98 21.83
N THR A 246 7.22 6.60 22.81
CA THR A 246 6.56 7.51 23.78
C THR A 246 6.72 8.99 23.45
N ASP A 247 7.54 9.31 22.44
CA ASP A 247 7.84 10.69 22.02
C ASP A 247 7.25 11.01 20.62
N HIS A 248 7.97 11.75 19.76
CA HIS A 248 7.45 12.24 18.50
C HIS A 248 7.66 11.24 17.35
N ASP A 249 6.66 11.15 16.46
CA ASP A 249 6.76 10.43 15.19
C ASP A 249 7.68 11.19 14.22
N THR A 250 8.99 10.96 14.34
CA THR A 250 10.03 11.57 13.52
C THR A 250 10.68 10.56 12.58
N ALA A 251 11.40 11.05 11.58
CA ALA A 251 12.19 10.18 10.70
C ALA A 251 13.24 9.35 11.45
N ALA A 252 13.84 9.91 12.51
CA ALA A 252 14.78 9.19 13.36
C ALA A 252 14.09 8.04 14.09
N PHE A 253 12.90 8.27 14.65
CA PHE A 253 12.09 7.21 15.26
C PHE A 253 11.71 6.10 14.26
N ALA A 254 11.31 6.48 13.05
CA ALA A 254 10.98 5.52 12.00
C ALA A 254 12.18 4.62 11.61
N VAL A 255 13.37 5.22 11.44
CA VAL A 255 14.59 4.46 11.13
C VAL A 255 15.09 3.64 12.31
N GLU A 256 14.98 4.16 13.54
CA GLU A 256 15.32 3.40 14.74
C GLU A 256 14.42 2.16 14.87
N SER A 257 13.14 2.28 14.53
CA SER A 257 12.22 1.14 14.50
C SER A 257 12.67 0.06 13.50
N ILE A 258 13.16 0.45 12.32
CA ILE A 258 13.74 -0.47 11.34
C ILE A 258 15.05 -1.09 11.86
N ARG A 259 15.89 -0.30 12.53
CA ARG A 259 17.15 -0.73 13.13
C ARG A 259 16.93 -1.79 14.20
N ARG A 260 15.99 -1.56 15.11
CA ARG A 260 15.63 -2.52 16.16
C ARG A 260 15.08 -3.82 15.57
N TRP A 261 14.17 -3.73 14.59
CA TRP A 261 13.71 -4.91 13.85
C TRP A 261 14.88 -5.68 13.22
N TRP A 262 15.81 -5.00 12.55
CA TRP A 262 16.95 -5.65 11.91
C TRP A 262 17.84 -6.36 12.93
N ASN A 263 18.16 -5.72 14.06
CA ASN A 263 19.01 -6.29 15.10
C ASN A 263 18.32 -7.42 15.88
N GLY A 264 17.02 -7.29 16.15
CA GLY A 264 16.25 -8.23 16.96
C GLY A 264 15.77 -9.47 16.21
N ALA A 265 15.42 -9.34 14.93
CA ALA A 265 14.85 -10.44 14.14
C ALA A 265 15.37 -10.52 12.70
N GLY A 266 15.50 -9.38 12.01
CA GLY A 266 15.83 -9.32 10.58
C GLY A 266 17.16 -10.00 10.24
N ARG A 267 18.24 -9.67 10.96
CA ARG A 267 19.58 -10.20 10.73
C ARG A 267 19.67 -11.71 10.91
N ALA A 268 18.98 -12.25 11.92
CA ALA A 268 18.93 -13.70 12.16
C ALA A 268 18.09 -14.43 11.10
N THR A 269 17.00 -13.80 10.65
CA THR A 269 16.10 -14.36 9.62
C THR A 269 16.74 -14.32 8.22
N TYR A 270 17.54 -13.30 7.93
CA TYR A 270 18.18 -13.07 6.64
C TYR A 270 19.72 -12.95 6.78
N PRO A 271 20.43 -14.03 7.16
CA PRO A 271 21.84 -13.97 7.54
C PRO A 271 22.79 -13.62 6.38
N THR A 272 22.39 -13.88 5.14
CA THR A 272 23.20 -13.61 3.94
C THR A 272 22.75 -12.35 3.19
N ALA A 273 21.79 -11.59 3.73
CA ALA A 273 21.26 -10.43 3.03
C ALA A 273 22.28 -9.28 3.00
N GLY A 274 22.68 -8.89 1.79
CA GLY A 274 23.46 -7.66 1.54
C GLY A 274 22.60 -6.47 1.08
N ARG A 275 21.29 -6.69 0.88
CA ARG A 275 20.34 -5.66 0.44
C ARG A 275 19.01 -5.77 1.18
N LEU A 276 18.29 -4.65 1.29
CA LEU A 276 16.98 -4.55 1.93
C LEU A 276 16.06 -3.68 1.06
N LEU A 277 14.84 -4.13 0.80
CA LEU A 277 13.80 -3.31 0.19
C LEU A 277 12.81 -2.81 1.24
N ILE A 278 12.58 -1.51 1.26
CA ILE A 278 11.60 -0.83 2.11
C ILE A 278 10.50 -0.24 1.25
N THR A 279 9.26 -0.65 1.49
CA THR A 279 8.07 -0.03 0.89
C THR A 279 7.40 0.86 1.93
N ALA A 280 7.28 2.14 1.63
CA ALA A 280 6.78 3.15 2.58
C ALA A 280 5.76 4.08 1.94
N ASP A 281 4.92 4.68 2.77
CA ASP A 281 4.00 5.71 2.30
C ASP A 281 4.73 6.99 1.88
N ALA A 282 4.02 7.88 1.19
CA ALA A 282 4.57 9.13 0.68
C ALA A 282 4.50 10.32 1.68
N GLY A 283 4.04 10.09 2.91
CA GLY A 283 3.79 11.14 3.91
C GLY A 283 4.38 10.82 5.29
N GLY A 284 4.28 11.76 6.23
CA GLY A 284 4.73 11.52 7.61
C GLY A 284 6.25 11.42 7.78
N SER A 285 6.68 10.69 8.81
CA SER A 285 8.08 10.50 9.21
C SER A 285 8.92 9.76 8.17
N ASN A 286 8.31 8.91 7.36
CA ASN A 286 8.94 8.15 6.28
C ASN A 286 8.63 8.74 4.88
N GLY A 287 8.20 10.01 4.79
CA GLY A 287 7.86 10.62 3.51
C GLY A 287 9.06 10.82 2.57
N TYR A 288 8.84 10.69 1.26
CA TYR A 288 9.89 10.79 0.22
C TYR A 288 10.58 12.16 0.12
N ARG A 289 9.93 13.22 0.61
CA ARG A 289 10.47 14.60 0.67
C ARG A 289 11.29 14.85 1.93
N THR A 290 11.19 13.98 2.93
CA THR A 290 11.79 14.17 4.23
C THR A 290 13.30 13.96 4.12
N ARG A 291 14.08 15.01 4.39
CA ARG A 291 15.55 14.98 4.29
C ARG A 291 16.15 14.12 5.40
N THR A 292 15.66 14.29 6.63
CA THR A 292 16.06 13.49 7.79
C THR A 292 15.83 12.00 7.57
N TRP A 293 14.75 11.60 6.89
CA TRP A 293 14.51 10.20 6.52
C TRP A 293 15.65 9.60 5.68
N LYS A 294 16.13 10.34 4.67
CA LYS A 294 17.23 9.89 3.82
C LYS A 294 18.56 9.84 4.57
N THR A 295 18.83 10.85 5.40
CA THR A 295 20.06 10.91 6.23
C THR A 295 20.11 9.77 7.25
N GLU A 296 19.02 9.54 7.97
CA GLU A 296 18.93 8.47 8.99
C GLU A 296 19.05 7.09 8.34
N LEU A 297 18.37 6.86 7.19
CA LEU A 297 18.54 5.62 6.44
C LEU A 297 19.96 5.43 5.92
N ALA A 298 20.64 6.50 5.49
CA ALA A 298 22.04 6.42 5.04
C ALA A 298 22.96 5.99 6.18
N ARG A 299 22.75 6.54 7.38
CA ARG A 299 23.46 6.14 8.60
C ARG A 299 23.18 4.68 8.94
N PHE A 300 21.92 4.26 8.92
CA PHE A 300 21.55 2.87 9.16
C PHE A 300 22.13 1.91 8.09
N ALA A 301 22.18 2.32 6.81
CA ALA A 301 22.84 1.55 5.76
C ALA A 301 24.33 1.35 6.07
N ALA A 302 25.04 2.42 6.45
CA ALA A 302 26.46 2.35 6.82
C ALA A 302 26.72 1.41 8.00
N GLU A 303 25.88 1.44 9.03
CA GLU A 303 26.03 0.59 10.22
C GLU A 303 25.66 -0.88 9.98
N SER A 304 24.57 -1.13 9.25
CA SER A 304 24.08 -2.47 8.98
C SER A 304 24.85 -3.19 7.87
N GLY A 305 25.59 -2.44 7.05
CA GLY A 305 26.23 -2.95 5.83
C GLY A 305 25.23 -3.28 4.71
N LEU A 306 23.94 -2.95 4.87
CA LEU A 306 22.91 -3.22 3.88
C LEU A 306 22.86 -2.14 2.81
N THR A 307 22.72 -2.57 1.56
CA THR A 307 22.24 -1.70 0.49
C THR A 307 20.73 -1.54 0.61
N ILE A 308 20.25 -0.36 0.98
CA ILE A 308 18.84 -0.12 1.29
C ILE A 308 18.15 0.53 0.09
N THR A 309 17.23 -0.19 -0.54
CA THR A 309 16.34 0.33 -1.56
C THR A 309 15.04 0.78 -0.93
N VAL A 310 14.58 2.01 -1.21
CA VAL A 310 13.28 2.52 -0.78
C VAL A 310 12.41 2.75 -2.00
N CYS A 311 11.17 2.26 -1.95
CA CYS A 311 10.13 2.52 -2.95
C CYS A 311 8.90 3.08 -2.26
N HIS A 312 8.57 4.34 -2.54
CA HIS A 312 7.38 4.98 -1.97
C HIS A 312 6.11 4.63 -2.77
N LEU A 313 5.01 4.40 -2.06
CA LEU A 313 3.69 4.29 -2.66
C LEU A 313 3.25 5.66 -3.22
N PRO A 314 2.44 5.72 -4.30
CA PRO A 314 1.92 6.97 -4.81
C PRO A 314 1.16 7.79 -3.73
N PRO A 315 1.20 9.12 -3.75
CA PRO A 315 0.46 9.94 -2.80
C PRO A 315 -1.03 9.59 -2.77
N GLY A 316 -1.61 9.53 -1.56
CA GLY A 316 -3.00 9.16 -1.36
C GLY A 316 -3.27 7.65 -1.38
N THR A 317 -2.28 6.79 -1.64
CA THR A 317 -2.49 5.34 -1.74
C THR A 317 -2.13 4.54 -0.49
N SER A 318 -2.10 5.18 0.70
CA SER A 318 -1.69 4.54 1.97
C SER A 318 -2.43 3.23 2.27
N LYS A 319 -3.72 3.14 1.91
CA LYS A 319 -4.51 1.90 2.05
C LYS A 319 -3.90 0.71 1.31
N TRP A 320 -3.12 0.93 0.26
CA TRP A 320 -2.50 -0.15 -0.52
C TRP A 320 -1.17 -0.62 0.07
N ASN A 321 -0.67 0.03 1.13
CA ASN A 321 0.49 -0.41 1.86
C ASN A 321 0.17 -1.75 2.55
N ARG A 322 1.05 -2.74 2.41
CA ARG A 322 0.77 -4.11 2.88
C ARG A 322 0.59 -4.16 4.40
N ILE A 323 1.33 -3.34 5.13
CA ILE A 323 1.28 -3.25 6.59
C ILE A 323 -0.11 -2.88 7.12
N GLU A 324 -0.85 -2.02 6.43
CA GLU A 324 -2.19 -1.59 6.85
C GLU A 324 -3.16 -2.78 6.95
N HIS A 325 -3.11 -3.65 5.94
CA HIS A 325 -4.00 -4.81 5.87
C HIS A 325 -3.44 -6.05 6.56
N ARG A 326 -2.12 -6.26 6.54
CA ARG A 326 -1.48 -7.48 7.04
C ARG A 326 -1.02 -7.40 8.49
N LEU A 327 -0.82 -6.21 9.03
CA LEU A 327 -0.39 -6.01 10.42
C LEU A 327 -1.40 -5.18 11.20
N PHE A 328 -1.63 -3.93 10.78
CA PHE A 328 -2.44 -2.99 11.56
C PHE A 328 -3.91 -3.36 11.66
N SER A 329 -4.48 -3.99 10.63
CA SER A 329 -5.86 -4.49 10.69
C SER A 329 -6.04 -5.55 11.79
N HIS A 330 -5.06 -6.44 11.95
CA HIS A 330 -5.07 -7.51 12.95
C HIS A 330 -4.83 -6.97 14.36
N ILE A 331 -3.88 -6.03 14.51
CA ILE A 331 -3.68 -5.31 15.76
C ILE A 331 -4.96 -4.58 16.18
N THR A 332 -5.59 -3.82 15.27
CA THR A 332 -6.87 -3.14 15.55
C THR A 332 -7.95 -4.15 15.95
N MET A 333 -8.00 -5.34 15.35
CA MET A 333 -8.97 -6.38 15.72
C MET A 333 -8.75 -6.91 17.13
N ASN A 334 -7.50 -7.08 17.55
CA ASN A 334 -7.16 -7.58 18.89
C ASN A 334 -7.32 -6.56 20.01
N TRP A 335 -7.33 -5.26 19.67
CA TRP A 335 -7.60 -4.19 20.62
C TRP A 335 -9.10 -3.93 20.86
N ARG A 336 -9.99 -4.60 20.13
CA ARG A 336 -11.43 -4.27 20.12
C ARG A 336 -12.09 -4.46 21.48
N GLY A 337 -12.41 -3.35 22.13
CA GLY A 337 -13.17 -3.35 23.39
C GLY A 337 -12.31 -3.37 24.65
N ARG A 338 -10.98 -3.44 24.52
CA ARG A 338 -10.04 -3.32 25.63
C ARG A 338 -9.57 -1.87 25.79
N PRO A 339 -9.65 -1.27 26.97
CA PRO A 339 -8.97 0.00 27.23
C PRO A 339 -7.46 -0.21 27.23
N LEU A 340 -6.74 0.70 26.60
CA LEU A 340 -5.27 0.70 26.56
C LEU A 340 -4.75 1.49 27.78
N THR A 341 -4.90 0.88 28.95
CA THR A 341 -4.70 1.54 30.25
C THR A 341 -3.25 1.93 30.52
N SER A 342 -2.28 1.23 29.94
CA SER A 342 -0.85 1.53 30.06
C SER A 342 -0.09 1.21 28.77
N GLN A 343 1.17 1.66 28.69
CA GLN A 343 2.06 1.37 27.56
C GLN A 343 2.37 -0.13 27.48
N GLU A 344 2.51 -0.81 28.62
CA GLU A 344 2.69 -2.25 28.71
C GLU A 344 1.48 -2.98 28.13
N VAL A 345 0.25 -2.57 28.47
CA VAL A 345 -0.97 -3.16 27.90
C VAL A 345 -1.01 -2.99 26.38
N ILE A 346 -0.53 -1.87 25.84
CA ILE A 346 -0.41 -1.66 24.40
C ILE A 346 0.59 -2.66 23.80
N VAL A 347 1.80 -2.74 24.36
CA VAL A 347 2.85 -3.65 23.88
C VAL A 347 2.38 -5.10 23.92
N GLU A 348 1.84 -5.55 25.05
CA GLU A 348 1.32 -6.92 25.22
C GLU A 348 0.16 -7.22 24.27
N SER A 349 -0.77 -6.27 24.09
CA SER A 349 -1.90 -6.45 23.17
C SER A 349 -1.46 -6.53 21.71
N ILE A 350 -0.41 -5.79 21.32
CA ILE A 350 0.19 -5.91 20.00
C ILE A 350 0.89 -7.25 19.86
N ALA A 351 1.74 -7.63 20.82
CA ALA A 351 2.52 -8.87 20.80
C ALA A 351 1.64 -10.12 20.78
N ALA A 352 0.45 -10.06 21.40
CA ALA A 352 -0.54 -11.13 21.35
C ALA A 352 -1.16 -11.34 19.95
N THR A 353 -0.85 -10.47 18.98
CA THR A 353 -1.43 -10.55 17.64
C THR A 353 -0.88 -11.72 16.84
N THR A 354 -1.74 -12.71 16.63
CA THR A 354 -1.48 -13.86 15.75
C THR A 354 -2.64 -14.13 14.80
N THR A 355 -2.37 -14.78 13.67
CA THR A 355 -3.42 -15.17 12.72
C THR A 355 -3.34 -16.63 12.33
N LYS A 356 -4.46 -17.19 11.85
CA LYS A 356 -4.50 -18.56 11.31
C LYS A 356 -3.56 -18.77 10.12
N THR A 357 -3.18 -17.71 9.42
CA THR A 357 -2.23 -17.76 8.31
C THR A 357 -0.77 -17.63 8.77
N GLY A 358 -0.51 -17.66 10.09
CA GLY A 358 0.82 -17.70 10.66
C GLY A 358 1.48 -16.34 10.88
N LEU A 359 0.74 -15.23 10.88
CA LEU A 359 1.31 -13.94 11.30
C LEU A 359 1.68 -14.03 12.78
N THR A 360 2.91 -13.64 13.11
CA THR A 360 3.35 -13.38 14.48
C THR A 360 3.84 -11.95 14.58
N VAL A 361 3.56 -11.29 15.71
CA VAL A 361 3.93 -9.89 15.93
C VAL A 361 4.77 -9.78 17.19
N HIS A 362 5.94 -9.16 17.06
CA HIS A 362 6.73 -8.70 18.20
C HIS A 362 6.44 -7.23 18.45
N ALA A 363 6.38 -6.83 19.72
CA ALA A 363 6.28 -5.43 20.09
C ALA A 363 7.19 -5.12 21.27
N GLU A 364 7.74 -3.90 21.26
CA GLU A 364 8.62 -3.40 22.30
C GLU A 364 8.37 -1.91 22.55
N LEU A 365 8.73 -1.45 23.74
CA LEU A 365 8.64 -0.05 24.11
C LEU A 365 9.93 0.69 23.73
N ASP A 366 9.78 1.91 23.25
CA ASP A 366 10.89 2.82 22.97
C ASP A 366 10.67 4.17 23.66
N THR A 367 11.49 4.38 24.68
CA THR A 367 11.50 5.58 25.52
C THR A 367 12.58 6.57 25.11
N ASN A 368 13.24 6.38 23.96
CA ASN A 368 14.26 7.29 23.48
C ASN A 368 13.65 8.66 23.09
N PRO A 369 14.40 9.76 23.28
CA PRO A 369 13.95 11.09 22.86
C PRO A 369 14.17 11.29 21.34
N TYR A 370 13.17 11.85 20.66
CA TYR A 370 13.17 12.10 19.22
C TYR A 370 12.79 13.56 18.89
N PRO A 371 13.74 14.51 19.01
CA PRO A 371 13.45 15.93 18.85
C PRO A 371 12.95 16.27 17.45
N THR A 372 11.95 17.13 17.38
CA THR A 372 11.42 17.66 16.11
C THR A 372 12.21 18.88 15.63
N GLY A 373 12.12 19.20 14.33
CA GLY A 373 12.69 20.44 13.78
C GLY A 373 14.17 20.37 13.42
N ILE A 374 14.75 19.18 13.38
CA ILE A 374 16.13 18.95 12.91
C ILE A 374 16.25 19.42 11.46
N GLN A 375 17.18 20.35 11.21
CA GLN A 375 17.48 20.84 9.87
C GLN A 375 18.67 20.08 9.30
N VAL A 376 18.51 19.60 8.06
CA VAL A 376 19.56 18.91 7.31
C VAL A 376 19.99 19.81 6.16
N SER A 377 21.28 20.17 6.12
CA SER A 377 21.84 21.11 5.14
C SER A 377 21.86 20.51 3.72
N ASP A 378 21.96 21.36 2.69
CA ASP A 378 22.08 20.92 1.29
C ASP A 378 23.35 20.14 1.00
N ASP A 379 24.45 20.50 1.64
CA ASP A 379 25.71 19.77 1.52
C ASP A 379 25.59 18.36 2.11
N GLU A 380 24.90 18.22 3.24
CA GLU A 380 24.67 16.92 3.89
C GLU A 380 23.79 15.99 3.04
N ILE A 381 22.73 16.51 2.39
CA ILE A 381 21.94 15.69 1.47
C ILE A 381 22.70 15.35 0.18
N ALA A 382 23.52 16.27 -0.32
CA ALA A 382 24.31 16.05 -1.52
C ALA A 382 25.43 15.02 -1.32
N SER A 383 25.95 14.89 -0.09
CA SER A 383 26.99 13.92 0.26
C SER A 383 26.49 12.51 0.52
N LEU A 384 25.17 12.31 0.68
CA LEU A 384 24.62 10.98 0.94
C LEU A 384 24.94 9.99 -0.21
N PRO A 385 25.25 8.72 0.08
CA PRO A 385 25.45 7.66 -0.92
C PRO A 385 24.13 7.19 -1.56
N ILE A 386 23.34 8.13 -2.07
CA ILE A 386 22.01 7.91 -2.62
C ILE A 386 22.05 7.83 -4.15
N THR A 387 21.67 6.68 -4.69
CA THR A 387 21.44 6.46 -6.11
C THR A 387 19.94 6.52 -6.38
N ARG A 388 19.47 7.58 -7.04
CA ARG A 388 18.06 7.68 -7.46
C ARG A 388 17.79 6.78 -8.66
N HIS A 389 16.64 6.10 -8.66
CA HIS A 389 16.27 5.22 -9.75
C HIS A 389 15.81 6.02 -10.97
N ARG A 390 15.88 5.40 -12.16
CA ARG A 390 15.49 6.04 -13.42
C ARG A 390 13.99 6.35 -13.48
N PHE A 391 13.17 5.50 -12.86
CA PHE A 391 11.72 5.64 -12.79
C PHE A 391 11.34 6.21 -11.42
N HIS A 392 10.70 7.39 -11.41
CA HIS A 392 10.37 8.18 -10.20
C HIS A 392 11.50 8.21 -9.16
N GLY A 393 12.68 8.73 -9.52
CA GLY A 393 13.85 8.78 -8.62
C GLY A 393 13.64 9.54 -7.30
N ASP A 394 12.58 10.34 -7.20
CA ASP A 394 12.15 10.98 -5.96
C ASP A 394 11.46 10.00 -5.00
N TRP A 395 10.80 8.98 -5.54
CA TRP A 395 10.09 7.92 -4.81
C TRP A 395 10.91 6.63 -4.69
N ASN A 396 11.83 6.42 -5.62
CA ASN A 396 12.57 5.17 -5.76
C ASN A 396 14.07 5.49 -5.73
N TYR A 397 14.76 5.04 -4.68
CA TYR A 397 16.19 5.30 -4.51
C TYR A 397 16.86 4.22 -3.68
N THR A 398 18.16 4.06 -3.90
CA THR A 398 19.02 3.12 -3.18
C THR A 398 20.09 3.88 -2.40
N LEU A 399 20.23 3.58 -1.12
CA LEU A 399 21.29 4.06 -0.24
C LEU A 399 22.32 2.93 -0.06
N ARG A 400 23.58 3.24 -0.35
CA ARG A 400 24.68 2.28 -0.19
C ARG A 400 25.36 2.44 1.17
N PRO A 401 25.87 1.37 1.78
CA PRO A 401 26.72 1.49 2.95
C PRO A 401 28.02 2.19 2.54
N GLN A 402 28.36 3.30 3.19
CA GLN A 402 29.69 3.90 3.12
C GLN A 402 30.28 3.86 4.52
N HIS A 403 31.41 3.16 4.67
CA HIS A 403 32.10 3.13 5.95
C HIS A 403 32.86 4.46 6.16
N PRO A 404 32.85 5.04 7.37
CA PRO A 404 33.64 6.24 7.68
C PRO A 404 35.15 6.08 7.42
N MET A 405 35.67 4.85 7.37
CA MET A 405 37.09 4.59 7.08
C MET A 405 37.47 4.79 5.60
N ASP A 406 36.53 4.72 4.66
CA ASP A 406 36.79 5.01 3.24
C ASP A 406 37.00 6.51 2.97
N ALA A 407 36.67 7.37 3.93
CA ALA A 407 36.91 8.80 3.87
C ALA A 407 38.27 9.23 4.48
N ALA A 408 38.92 8.36 5.26
CA ALA A 408 40.08 8.71 6.09
C ALA A 408 41.44 8.18 5.60
N THR A 409 41.51 7.45 4.48
CA THR A 409 42.78 6.95 3.91
C THR A 409 43.35 7.76 2.74
N THR A 410 42.86 8.98 2.51
CA THR A 410 43.42 9.87 1.48
C THR A 410 43.82 11.24 2.04
N ASP A 411 44.63 11.26 3.09
CA ASP A 411 45.47 12.43 3.41
C ASP A 411 46.73 11.98 4.15
N SER A 412 47.80 11.72 3.39
CA SER A 412 49.23 11.96 3.72
C SER A 412 50.17 11.00 2.98
N THR A 413 50.59 11.33 1.75
CA THR A 413 52.01 11.37 1.36
C THR A 413 52.15 11.89 -0.08
N SER A 414 53.03 12.86 -0.23
CA SER A 414 53.39 13.52 -1.48
C SER A 414 54.18 12.60 -2.41
N ASP A 415 53.91 12.79 -3.71
CA ASP A 415 54.81 12.55 -4.84
C ASP A 415 54.98 11.09 -5.32
N GLN A 416 53.89 10.55 -5.87
CA GLN A 416 53.89 9.86 -7.16
C GLN A 416 52.45 9.75 -7.66
N ALA A 417 52.17 10.25 -8.86
CA ALA A 417 50.83 10.20 -9.45
C ALA A 417 50.34 8.76 -9.64
N PRO A 418 49.04 8.50 -9.35
CA PRO A 418 48.23 7.81 -10.34
C PRO A 418 46.85 8.47 -10.54
N ALA A 419 46.31 8.24 -11.73
CA ALA A 419 45.04 8.71 -12.26
C ALA A 419 43.82 8.26 -11.44
N GLY A 420 42.78 9.10 -11.39
CA GLY A 420 41.48 8.67 -10.85
C GLY A 420 40.48 9.73 -10.37
N ARG A 421 40.76 11.05 -10.45
CA ARG A 421 39.73 12.07 -10.19
C ARG A 421 38.94 12.32 -11.49
N PRO A 422 37.59 12.25 -11.52
CA PRO A 422 36.84 12.55 -12.73
C PRO A 422 37.21 13.97 -13.17
N PRO A 423 37.58 14.18 -14.45
CA PRO A 423 38.05 15.48 -14.90
C PRO A 423 36.96 16.52 -14.64
N ARG A 424 37.31 17.62 -13.96
CA ARG A 424 36.42 18.78 -13.85
C ARG A 424 36.07 19.21 -15.28
N LEU A 425 34.82 19.04 -15.68
CA LEU A 425 34.34 19.50 -16.97
C LEU A 425 34.59 21.00 -17.06
N THR A 426 35.46 21.39 -17.99
CA THR A 426 35.69 22.80 -18.28
C THR A 426 34.76 23.24 -19.39
N ARG A 427 34.58 24.55 -19.53
CA ARG A 427 33.84 25.13 -20.67
C ARG A 427 34.38 24.63 -22.02
N ARG A 428 35.69 24.41 -22.12
CA ARG A 428 36.36 23.84 -23.29
C ARG A 428 35.97 22.38 -23.54
N SER A 429 35.67 21.59 -22.50
CA SER A 429 35.19 20.22 -22.62
C SER A 429 33.78 20.16 -23.23
N LEU A 430 32.91 21.13 -22.90
CA LEU A 430 31.54 21.18 -23.45
C LEU A 430 31.49 21.60 -24.93
N GLN A 431 32.56 22.19 -25.45
CA GLN A 431 32.71 22.57 -26.86
C GLN A 431 33.30 21.43 -27.72
N ASP A 432 33.34 20.21 -27.21
CA ASP A 432 33.94 19.11 -27.93
C ASP A 432 33.13 18.73 -29.19
N PRO A 433 33.79 18.42 -30.33
CA PRO A 433 33.09 18.02 -31.55
C PRO A 433 32.17 16.81 -31.39
N GLU A 434 32.49 15.85 -30.52
CA GLU A 434 31.63 14.67 -30.33
C GLU A 434 30.30 15.04 -29.64
N LEU A 435 30.34 16.04 -28.75
CA LEU A 435 29.17 16.59 -28.09
C LEU A 435 28.40 17.52 -29.04
N THR A 436 29.08 18.49 -29.63
CA THR A 436 28.41 19.54 -30.41
C THR A 436 28.00 19.09 -31.81
N GLY A 437 28.61 18.02 -32.34
CA GLY A 437 28.38 17.51 -33.69
C GLY A 437 28.99 18.38 -34.81
N MET A 438 29.84 19.34 -34.44
CA MET A 438 30.52 20.27 -35.35
C MET A 438 31.93 20.56 -34.84
N THR A 439 32.84 21.03 -35.70
CA THR A 439 34.20 21.36 -35.24
C THR A 439 34.18 22.55 -34.29
N ARG A 440 35.22 22.69 -33.45
CA ARG A 440 35.38 23.85 -32.56
C ARG A 440 35.41 25.18 -33.34
N GLN A 441 35.94 25.15 -34.56
CA GLN A 441 35.94 26.30 -35.46
C GLN A 441 34.53 26.63 -35.96
N GLN A 442 33.76 25.64 -36.43
CA GLN A 442 32.37 25.82 -36.85
C GLN A 442 31.48 26.33 -35.71
N LEU A 443 31.70 25.83 -34.49
CA LEU A 443 31.02 26.33 -33.30
C LEU A 443 31.39 27.78 -32.99
N SER A 444 32.66 28.17 -33.15
CA SER A 444 33.10 29.56 -32.97
C SER A 444 32.45 30.48 -33.99
N GLU A 445 32.48 30.11 -35.26
CA GLU A 445 31.85 30.86 -36.37
C GLU A 445 30.33 31.01 -36.13
N LEU A 446 29.67 29.96 -35.64
CA LEU A 446 28.25 30.00 -35.25
C LEU A 446 27.99 30.95 -34.07
N ILE A 447 28.85 30.91 -33.04
CA ILE A 447 28.74 31.82 -31.90
C ILE A 447 28.93 33.26 -32.35
N ASP A 448 29.91 33.54 -33.20
CA ASP A 448 30.20 34.88 -33.70
C ASP A 448 29.07 35.40 -34.60
N ALA A 449 28.47 34.54 -35.43
CA ALA A 449 27.34 34.91 -36.28
C ALA A 449 26.07 35.24 -35.48
N LEU A 450 25.76 34.46 -34.44
CA LEU A 450 24.49 34.58 -33.70
C LEU A 450 24.54 35.55 -32.52
N THR A 451 25.72 35.84 -31.98
CA THR A 451 25.88 36.72 -30.81
C THR A 451 25.30 38.12 -31.03
N PRO A 452 25.57 38.83 -32.16
CA PRO A 452 24.99 40.16 -32.40
C PRO A 452 23.46 40.15 -32.45
N ALA A 453 22.85 39.18 -33.13
CA ALA A 453 21.40 39.05 -33.22
C ALA A 453 20.76 38.75 -31.85
N LEU A 454 21.40 37.93 -31.03
CA LEU A 454 20.94 37.61 -29.68
C LEU A 454 21.02 38.82 -28.74
N GLU A 455 22.03 39.66 -28.88
CA GLU A 455 22.16 40.91 -28.10
C GLU A 455 21.09 41.94 -28.47
N VAL A 456 20.82 42.10 -29.78
CA VAL A 456 19.73 42.97 -30.27
C VAL A 456 18.38 42.50 -29.74
N GLN A 457 18.08 41.20 -29.82
CA GLN A 457 16.82 40.63 -29.34
C GLN A 457 16.64 40.84 -27.83
N ARG A 458 17.71 40.63 -27.04
CA ARG A 458 17.68 40.85 -25.58
C ARG A 458 17.46 42.31 -25.23
N GLU A 459 18.11 43.24 -25.92
CA GLU A 459 17.92 44.66 -25.66
C GLU A 459 16.52 45.13 -26.06
N GLN A 460 15.94 44.57 -27.13
CA GLN A 460 14.55 44.84 -27.52
C GLN A 460 13.54 44.36 -26.47
N VAL A 461 13.70 43.13 -25.94
CA VAL A 461 12.86 42.61 -24.84
C VAL A 461 12.98 43.47 -23.59
N LEU A 462 14.21 43.89 -23.25
CA LEU A 462 14.44 44.73 -22.08
C LEU A 462 13.90 46.15 -22.28
N ARG A 463 13.99 46.72 -23.49
CA ARG A 463 13.37 48.00 -23.86
C ARG A 463 11.85 47.93 -23.70
N THR A 464 11.20 46.88 -24.22
CA THR A 464 9.75 46.68 -24.07
C THR A 464 9.34 46.59 -22.60
N ARG A 465 10.13 45.91 -21.77
CA ARG A 465 9.85 45.81 -20.32
C ARG A 465 10.08 47.11 -19.56
N ARG A 466 11.07 47.91 -19.96
CA ARG A 466 11.39 49.20 -19.33
C ARG A 466 10.48 50.33 -19.81
N GLY A 467 9.92 50.23 -21.02
CA GLY A 467 9.07 51.27 -21.62
C GLY A 467 9.85 52.47 -22.18
N HIS A 468 11.17 52.52 -22.02
CA HIS A 468 12.03 53.60 -22.50
C HIS A 468 13.41 53.06 -22.96
N GLU A 469 14.18 53.89 -23.66
CA GLU A 469 15.54 53.55 -24.08
C GLU A 469 16.51 53.47 -22.90
N ARG A 470 17.59 52.71 -23.08
CA ARG A 470 18.60 52.49 -22.05
C ARG A 470 19.31 53.81 -21.72
N LEU A 471 19.42 54.12 -20.41
CA LEU A 471 19.99 55.37 -19.89
C LEU A 471 21.46 55.26 -19.44
N VAL A 472 22.04 54.05 -19.46
CA VAL A 472 23.40 53.75 -18.97
C VAL A 472 24.17 52.97 -20.04
N ALA A 473 25.50 53.06 -20.07
CA ALA A 473 26.31 52.35 -21.04
C ALA A 473 26.09 50.82 -21.05
N PRO A 474 26.28 50.14 -22.19
CA PRO A 474 26.24 48.68 -22.25
C PRO A 474 27.22 48.01 -21.29
N GLY A 475 26.72 47.00 -20.57
CA GLY A 475 27.51 46.25 -19.58
C GLY A 475 27.41 46.74 -18.13
N THR A 476 26.73 47.87 -17.88
CA THR A 476 26.50 48.37 -16.52
C THR A 476 25.24 47.72 -15.91
N GLY A 477 25.39 46.98 -14.81
CA GLY A 477 24.30 46.30 -14.10
C GLY A 477 24.61 44.85 -13.72
N ALA A 478 23.61 44.13 -13.21
CA ALA A 478 23.75 42.72 -12.82
C ALA A 478 24.12 41.85 -14.03
N LYS A 479 25.28 41.16 -13.95
CA LYS A 479 25.76 40.30 -15.03
C LYS A 479 24.80 39.13 -15.26
N ALA A 480 24.50 38.84 -16.53
CA ALA A 480 23.66 37.71 -16.88
C ALA A 480 24.33 36.39 -16.43
N LYS A 481 23.54 35.48 -15.86
CA LYS A 481 24.01 34.15 -15.41
C LYS A 481 24.58 33.27 -16.53
N LEU A 482 24.23 33.55 -17.78
CA LEU A 482 24.82 32.92 -18.98
C LEU A 482 25.26 34.00 -19.96
N THR A 483 26.46 33.84 -20.50
CA THR A 483 26.96 34.65 -21.63
C THR A 483 26.20 34.30 -22.92
N PRO A 484 26.17 35.18 -23.94
CA PRO A 484 25.59 34.86 -25.25
C PRO A 484 26.13 33.55 -25.83
N ALA A 485 27.45 33.36 -25.79
CA ALA A 485 28.12 32.14 -26.23
C ALA A 485 27.65 30.88 -25.45
N ASP A 486 27.42 30.98 -24.13
CA ASP A 486 26.92 29.85 -23.35
C ASP A 486 25.46 29.50 -23.66
N ARG A 487 24.64 30.50 -23.99
CA ARG A 487 23.26 30.27 -24.42
C ARG A 487 23.21 29.51 -25.74
N ILE A 488 24.10 29.86 -26.67
CA ILE A 488 24.22 29.20 -27.97
C ILE A 488 24.71 27.76 -27.76
N LEU A 489 25.79 27.56 -27.01
CA LEU A 489 26.34 26.24 -26.72
C LEU A 489 25.34 25.32 -26.00
N ALA A 490 24.66 25.81 -24.96
CA ALA A 490 23.65 25.04 -24.25
C ALA A 490 22.48 24.63 -25.15
N THR A 491 22.08 25.51 -26.08
CA THR A 491 21.03 25.22 -27.06
C THR A 491 21.46 24.16 -28.07
N VAL A 492 22.70 24.23 -28.58
CA VAL A 492 23.27 23.21 -29.48
C VAL A 492 23.30 21.84 -28.79
N LEU A 493 23.81 21.77 -27.55
CA LEU A 493 23.86 20.51 -26.78
C LEU A 493 22.46 19.94 -26.50
N HIS A 494 21.46 20.80 -26.26
CA HIS A 494 20.06 20.39 -26.13
C HIS A 494 19.51 19.82 -27.44
N LEU A 495 19.75 20.48 -28.57
CA LEU A 495 19.27 20.05 -29.89
C LEU A 495 19.96 18.76 -30.37
N ARG A 496 21.20 18.52 -29.96
CA ARG A 496 21.89 17.23 -30.10
C ARG A 496 21.22 16.09 -29.34
N LYS A 497 20.21 16.36 -28.50
CA LYS A 497 19.49 15.38 -27.64
C LYS A 497 20.41 14.60 -26.69
N LEU A 498 21.58 15.16 -26.37
CA LEU A 498 22.59 14.52 -25.53
C LEU A 498 22.25 14.57 -24.05
N ALA A 499 21.57 15.61 -23.59
CA ALA A 499 21.35 15.89 -22.18
C ALA A 499 19.94 16.42 -21.91
N THR A 500 19.41 16.18 -20.71
CA THR A 500 18.18 16.83 -20.24
C THR A 500 18.44 18.30 -19.91
N MET A 501 17.37 19.11 -19.84
CA MET A 501 17.48 20.52 -19.43
C MET A 501 18.08 20.69 -18.03
N ASP A 502 17.80 19.75 -17.12
CA ASP A 502 18.35 19.74 -15.77
C ASP A 502 19.86 19.45 -15.79
N LEU A 503 20.31 18.51 -16.61
CA LEU A 503 21.72 18.21 -16.77
C LEU A 503 22.48 19.40 -17.38
N LEU A 504 21.92 20.05 -18.43
CA LEU A 504 22.51 21.28 -18.97
C LEU A 504 22.51 22.40 -17.92
N GLY A 505 21.48 22.49 -17.07
CA GLY A 505 21.48 23.42 -15.95
C GLY A 505 22.68 23.20 -15.02
N GLN A 506 22.92 21.95 -14.63
CA GLN A 506 24.06 21.58 -13.79
C GLN A 506 25.42 21.89 -14.46
N LEU A 507 25.57 21.57 -15.75
CA LEU A 507 26.82 21.80 -16.50
C LEU A 507 27.18 23.27 -16.64
N PHE A 508 26.18 24.15 -16.71
CA PHE A 508 26.38 25.59 -16.84
C PHE A 508 26.20 26.36 -15.51
N GLY A 509 25.96 25.67 -14.39
CA GLY A 509 25.77 26.30 -13.08
C GLY A 509 24.49 27.15 -12.97
N VAL A 510 23.44 26.80 -13.72
CA VAL A 510 22.16 27.54 -13.77
C VAL A 510 20.96 26.61 -13.66
N THR A 511 19.76 27.16 -13.51
CA THR A 511 18.53 26.35 -13.44
C THR A 511 18.09 25.85 -14.82
N ALA A 512 17.37 24.73 -14.88
CA ALA A 512 16.75 24.25 -16.13
C ALA A 512 15.84 25.29 -16.79
N MET A 513 15.15 26.13 -16.00
CA MET A 513 14.36 27.25 -16.51
C MET A 513 15.23 28.27 -17.28
N THR A 514 16.48 28.48 -16.83
CA THR A 514 17.43 29.38 -17.51
C THR A 514 17.88 28.80 -18.85
N ILE A 515 18.10 27.48 -18.92
CA ILE A 515 18.41 26.77 -20.18
C ILE A 515 17.20 26.76 -21.12
N SER A 516 15.99 26.52 -20.60
CA SER A 516 14.75 26.55 -21.38
C SER A 516 14.54 27.91 -22.06
N ARG A 517 14.76 29.01 -21.32
CA ARG A 517 14.72 30.36 -21.89
C ARG A 517 15.82 30.58 -22.93
N ALA A 518 17.04 30.12 -22.68
CA ALA A 518 18.13 30.21 -23.66
C ALA A 518 17.76 29.50 -24.97
N LYS A 519 17.18 28.29 -24.91
CA LYS A 519 16.69 27.56 -26.09
C LYS A 519 15.60 28.34 -26.83
N GLN A 520 14.63 28.91 -26.13
CA GLN A 520 13.54 29.67 -26.75
C GLN A 520 14.05 30.91 -27.50
N GLU A 521 15.10 31.56 -27.00
CA GLU A 521 15.71 32.72 -27.63
C GLU A 521 16.60 32.32 -28.83
N VAL A 522 17.42 31.28 -28.69
CA VAL A 522 18.45 30.92 -29.69
C VAL A 522 17.90 30.07 -30.84
N ARG A 523 16.90 29.21 -30.59
CA ARG A 523 16.38 28.29 -31.62
C ARG A 523 15.85 29.00 -32.89
N PRO A 524 15.05 30.08 -32.79
CA PRO A 524 14.60 30.81 -33.97
C PRO A 524 15.75 31.43 -34.77
N LEU A 525 16.82 31.86 -34.09
CA LEU A 525 18.00 32.41 -34.74
C LEU A 525 18.79 31.33 -35.50
N LEU A 526 18.92 30.12 -34.93
CA LEU A 526 19.52 28.97 -35.63
C LEU A 526 18.74 28.60 -36.90
N GLU A 527 17.41 28.56 -36.80
CA GLU A 527 16.53 28.26 -37.94
C GLU A 527 16.62 29.35 -39.02
N ALA A 528 16.67 30.63 -38.64
CA ALA A 528 16.81 31.76 -39.56
C ALA A 528 18.16 31.80 -40.30
N HIS A 529 19.23 31.29 -39.68
CA HIS A 529 20.57 31.18 -40.28
C HIS A 529 20.81 29.82 -40.97
N GLY A 530 19.77 28.98 -41.11
CA GLY A 530 19.86 27.70 -41.83
C GLY A 530 20.67 26.61 -41.13
N HIS A 531 20.92 26.75 -39.81
CA HIS A 531 21.72 25.77 -39.05
C HIS A 531 20.83 24.68 -38.46
N HIS A 532 20.87 23.49 -39.06
CA HIS A 532 20.22 22.29 -38.54
C HIS A 532 21.18 21.42 -37.74
N ILE A 533 20.91 21.28 -36.44
CA ILE A 533 21.71 20.45 -35.53
C ILE A 533 21.19 19.01 -35.58
N ASN A 534 22.00 18.09 -36.09
CA ASN A 534 21.67 16.66 -36.15
C ASN A 534 21.59 16.05 -34.75
N ALA A 535 20.61 15.19 -34.46
CA ALA A 535 20.55 14.51 -33.17
C ALA A 535 21.69 13.51 -32.99
N SER A 536 22.22 13.40 -31.78
CA SER A 536 23.13 12.33 -31.38
C SER A 536 22.36 11.08 -30.97
N THR A 537 22.98 9.92 -31.14
CA THR A 537 22.51 8.65 -30.57
C THR A 537 22.91 8.49 -29.10
N ALA A 538 23.93 9.22 -28.63
CA ALA A 538 24.38 9.21 -27.24
C ALA A 538 23.38 9.95 -26.32
N ARG A 539 23.23 9.46 -25.08
CA ARG A 539 22.37 10.08 -24.05
C ARG A 539 23.06 10.06 -22.69
N LEU A 540 23.39 11.25 -22.21
CA LEU A 540 24.11 11.53 -20.97
C LEU A 540 23.11 11.98 -19.90
N ARG A 541 23.24 11.46 -18.68
CA ARG A 541 22.29 11.68 -17.58
C ARG A 541 22.91 12.37 -16.37
N ALA A 542 24.24 12.35 -16.26
CA ALA A 542 25.01 13.04 -15.23
C ALA A 542 26.22 13.79 -15.85
N PRO A 543 26.76 14.81 -15.17
CA PRO A 543 28.00 15.46 -15.60
C PRO A 543 29.17 14.47 -15.71
N ALA A 544 29.25 13.49 -14.80
CA ALA A 544 30.26 12.44 -14.90
C ALA A 544 30.18 11.64 -16.21
N ASP A 545 28.99 11.45 -16.79
CA ASP A 545 28.83 10.76 -18.08
C ASP A 545 29.46 11.56 -19.22
N VAL A 546 29.42 12.89 -19.16
CA VAL A 546 30.07 13.77 -20.15
C VAL A 546 31.59 13.64 -20.05
N ALA A 547 32.12 13.53 -18.82
CA ALA A 547 33.56 13.34 -18.60
C ALA A 547 34.04 11.98 -19.12
N THR A 548 33.25 10.92 -18.91
CA THR A 548 33.54 9.58 -19.42
C THR A 548 33.35 9.49 -20.94
N PHE A 549 32.34 10.15 -21.50
CA PHE A 549 32.09 10.17 -22.94
C PHE A 549 33.22 10.84 -23.72
N LEU A 550 33.91 11.81 -23.10
CA LEU A 550 35.04 12.52 -23.69
C LEU A 550 36.41 11.87 -23.38
N ALA A 551 36.44 10.79 -22.61
CA ALA A 551 37.69 10.09 -22.31
C ALA A 551 38.13 9.28 -23.55
N PRO A 552 39.40 9.36 -23.98
CA PRO A 552 39.86 8.61 -25.15
C PRO A 552 39.79 7.10 -24.91
N ASP A 553 39.12 6.38 -25.82
CA ASP A 553 39.02 4.92 -25.83
C ASP A 553 40.41 4.28 -25.92
N SER A 554 40.83 3.54 -24.88
CA SER A 554 42.07 2.75 -24.88
C SER A 554 41.89 1.33 -25.47
N THR A 555 40.97 1.16 -26.42
CA THR A 555 40.68 -0.15 -27.05
C THR A 555 40.63 -0.13 -28.57
N GLN A 556 41.71 0.33 -29.23
CA GLN A 556 42.17 -0.20 -30.53
C GLN A 556 43.71 -0.07 -30.51
N ILE A 557 44.50 -1.13 -30.42
CA ILE A 557 45.08 -1.87 -31.56
C ILE A 557 45.69 -3.16 -30.99
N LYS A 558 45.07 -4.33 -31.25
CA LYS A 558 45.80 -5.62 -31.35
C LYS A 558 45.83 -5.97 -32.83
N VAL A 559 46.83 -5.48 -33.54
CA VAL A 559 47.17 -5.99 -34.88
C VAL A 559 47.73 -7.39 -34.70
N LYS A 560 47.02 -8.37 -35.24
CA LYS A 560 47.57 -9.69 -35.55
C LYS A 560 48.65 -9.48 -36.62
N THR A 561 49.90 -9.77 -36.27
CA THR A 561 50.97 -9.95 -37.24
C THR A 561 50.74 -11.27 -37.97
N THR A 562 50.49 -11.19 -39.27
CA THR A 562 50.63 -12.31 -40.21
C THR A 562 51.49 -11.81 -41.36
N SER A 563 52.77 -12.12 -41.30
CA SER A 563 53.71 -12.47 -42.38
C SER A 563 55.09 -12.66 -41.76
#